data_AF-A0A371YY80-F1
#
_entry.id   AF-A0A371YY80-F1
#
_cell.length_a   1.000
_cell.length_b   1.000
_cell.length_c   1.000
_cell.angle_alpha   90.00
_cell.angle_beta   90.00
_cell.angle_gamma   90.00
#
_symmetry.space_group_name_H-M   'P 1'
#
loop_
_entity.id
_entity.type
_entity.pdbx_description
1 polymer ?
#
loop_
_entity_poly.entity_id
_entity_poly.type
_entity_poly.pdbx_seq_one_letter_code
_entity_poly.pdbx_strand_id
1 'polypeptide(L)'
;MTDDTPTPRRVAEIASYHAHVYFDTPASRAAATTLRAQVAARFAVRLGRWHDVAVGPHVAPMYQIAFETGLFASLVPWLLLNHAGLSILVHPNTRAPRRDHLHDGLWIGRPRALLADRLPEWSDAADMAGEPNTQPEAGVEI
;
A
#
# COMPACT_ATOMS: atom_id res chain seq x y z
N MET A 1 24.32 2.94 -31.99
CA MET A 1 23.32 2.19 -31.19
C MET A 1 23.97 1.95 -29.84
N THR A 2 23.69 2.81 -28.86
CA THR A 2 24.04 2.53 -27.47
C THR A 2 23.09 1.43 -27.01
N ASP A 3 23.66 0.33 -26.55
CA ASP A 3 22.93 -0.75 -25.90
C ASP A 3 22.37 -0.19 -24.58
N ASP A 4 21.17 0.38 -24.67
CA ASP A 4 20.48 1.07 -23.58
C ASP A 4 19.70 0.07 -22.71
N THR A 5 20.28 -1.11 -22.48
CA THR A 5 19.67 -2.14 -21.65
C THR A 5 19.66 -1.63 -20.20
N PRO A 6 18.48 -1.39 -19.58
CA PRO A 6 18.43 -0.84 -18.24
C PRO A 6 19.09 -1.81 -17.25
N THR A 7 20.02 -1.29 -16.44
CA THR A 7 20.63 -2.08 -15.36
C THR A 7 19.56 -2.47 -14.34
N PRO A 8 19.53 -3.72 -13.84
CA PRO A 8 18.60 -4.11 -12.79
C PRO A 8 18.73 -3.24 -11.54
N ARG A 9 17.59 -2.76 -11.03
CA ARG A 9 17.51 -2.03 -9.75
C ARG A 9 17.74 -2.97 -8.57
N ARG A 10 18.25 -2.44 -7.46
CA ARG A 10 18.50 -3.24 -6.24
C ARG A 10 17.24 -3.25 -5.38
N VAL A 11 16.87 -4.42 -4.86
CA VAL A 11 15.77 -4.56 -3.88
C VAL A 11 16.01 -3.69 -2.64
N ALA A 12 17.27 -3.46 -2.26
CA ALA A 12 17.66 -2.59 -1.15
C ALA A 12 17.28 -1.10 -1.34
N GLU A 13 16.79 -0.70 -2.51
CA GLU A 13 16.20 0.64 -2.73
C GLU A 13 14.83 0.80 -2.04
N ILE A 14 14.15 -0.31 -1.73
CA ILE A 14 12.83 -0.31 -1.11
C ILE A 14 13.01 -0.12 0.39
N ALA A 15 12.60 1.04 0.89
CA ALA A 15 12.64 1.36 2.31
C ALA A 15 11.45 0.77 3.08
N SER A 16 10.28 0.73 2.46
CA SER A 16 9.05 0.16 3.03
C SER A 16 8.02 -0.10 1.93
N TYR A 17 6.80 -0.51 2.30
CA TYR A 17 5.66 -0.59 1.39
C TYR A 17 4.44 0.12 1.97
N HIS A 18 3.58 0.60 1.07
CA HIS A 18 2.24 1.04 1.39
C HIS A 18 1.21 0.18 0.67
N ALA A 19 0.12 -0.15 1.36
CA ALA A 19 -1.12 -0.63 0.76
C ALA A 19 -2.23 0.41 0.97
N HIS A 20 -2.91 0.82 -0.11
CA HIS A 20 -4.03 1.76 -0.07
C HIS A 20 -5.32 1.00 -0.36
N VAL A 21 -6.18 0.90 0.63
CA VAL A 21 -7.45 0.16 0.56
C VAL A 21 -8.58 1.13 0.21
N TYR A 22 -9.15 0.98 -0.98
CA TYR A 22 -10.17 1.89 -1.51
C TYR A 22 -11.60 1.43 -1.20
N PHE A 23 -12.48 2.38 -0.95
CA PHE A 23 -13.91 2.16 -0.76
C PHE A 23 -14.70 3.36 -1.33
N ASP A 24 -15.84 3.10 -1.95
CA ASP A 24 -16.66 4.12 -2.64
C ASP A 24 -18.17 4.00 -2.35
N THR A 25 -18.60 2.87 -1.79
CA THR A 25 -19.97 2.60 -1.36
C THR A 25 -20.05 2.30 0.13
N PRO A 26 -21.23 2.46 0.77
CA PRO A 26 -21.43 2.06 2.16
C PRO A 26 -21.05 0.60 2.43
N ALA A 27 -21.36 -0.31 1.49
CA ALA A 27 -20.99 -1.72 1.59
C ALA A 27 -19.47 -1.92 1.56
N SER A 28 -18.76 -1.29 0.60
CA SER A 28 -17.29 -1.36 0.54
C SER A 28 -16.63 -0.71 1.76
N ARG A 29 -17.22 0.35 2.35
CA ARG A 29 -16.71 0.95 3.59
C ARG A 29 -16.85 0.00 4.77
N ALA A 30 -17.95 -0.73 4.90
CA ALA A 30 -18.11 -1.75 5.93
C ALA A 30 -17.09 -2.90 5.78
N ALA A 31 -16.87 -3.37 4.55
CA ALA A 31 -15.85 -4.36 4.24
C ALA A 31 -14.44 -3.83 4.57
N ALA A 32 -14.13 -2.59 4.20
CA ALA A 32 -12.86 -1.93 4.48
C ALA A 32 -12.60 -1.78 5.98
N THR A 33 -13.63 -1.45 6.77
CA THR A 33 -13.56 -1.38 8.24
C THR A 33 -13.25 -2.75 8.84
N THR A 34 -13.91 -3.80 8.36
CA THR A 34 -13.66 -5.18 8.79
C THR A 34 -12.23 -5.59 8.45
N LEU A 35 -11.80 -5.38 7.20
CA LEU A 35 -10.44 -5.68 6.77
C LEU A 35 -9.40 -4.95 7.62
N ARG A 36 -9.61 -3.65 7.90
CA ARG A 36 -8.71 -2.83 8.72
C ARG A 36 -8.54 -3.41 10.12
N ALA A 37 -9.62 -3.86 10.74
CA ALA A 37 -9.58 -4.51 12.06
C ALA A 37 -8.84 -5.86 12.01
N GLN A 38 -9.11 -6.68 10.99
CA GLN A 38 -8.44 -7.98 10.82
C GLN A 38 -6.94 -7.84 10.57
N VAL A 39 -6.52 -6.81 9.82
CA VAL A 39 -5.10 -6.47 9.65
C VAL A 39 -4.48 -6.04 10.99
N ALA A 40 -5.15 -5.18 11.76
CA ALA A 40 -4.65 -4.72 13.05
C ALA A 40 -4.41 -5.86 14.05
N ALA A 41 -5.29 -6.87 14.04
CA ALA A 41 -5.18 -8.04 14.91
C ALA A 41 -4.06 -9.01 14.51
N ARG A 42 -3.51 -8.93 13.28
CA ARG A 42 -2.55 -9.92 12.74
C ARG A 42 -1.16 -9.38 12.47
N PHE A 43 -1.04 -8.11 12.12
CA PHE A 43 0.22 -7.56 11.61
C PHE A 43 0.62 -6.30 12.38
N ALA A 44 1.91 -6.20 12.74
CA ALA A 44 2.50 -5.01 13.34
C ALA A 44 2.77 -3.99 12.22
N VAL A 45 1.78 -3.15 11.94
CA VAL A 45 1.76 -2.18 10.84
C VAL A 45 1.36 -0.81 11.34
N ARG A 46 1.53 0.20 10.50
CA ARG A 46 1.02 1.54 10.76
C ARG A 46 -0.21 1.79 9.90
N LEU A 47 -1.37 1.81 10.53
CA LEU A 47 -2.63 2.16 9.90
C LEU A 47 -2.80 3.68 9.86
N GLY A 48 -2.95 4.22 8.65
CA GLY A 48 -3.28 5.62 8.41
C GLY A 48 -4.70 5.99 8.85
N ARG A 49 -4.99 7.29 8.75
CA ARG A 49 -6.34 7.82 8.95
C ARG A 49 -7.27 7.38 7.82
N TRP A 50 -8.57 7.43 8.09
CA TRP A 50 -9.57 7.35 7.04
C TRP A 50 -9.54 8.63 6.22
N HIS A 51 -9.54 8.48 4.90
CA HIS A 51 -9.78 9.57 3.96
C HIS A 51 -11.12 9.31 3.30
N ASP A 52 -12.14 10.08 3.68
CA ASP A 52 -13.50 9.97 3.14
C ASP A 52 -13.66 10.66 1.77
N VAL A 53 -12.58 11.26 1.26
CA VAL A 53 -12.49 11.96 -0.02
C VAL A 53 -11.16 11.65 -0.70
N ALA A 54 -11.04 11.98 -1.98
CA ALA A 54 -9.78 11.92 -2.72
C ALA A 54 -8.68 12.76 -2.04
N VAL A 55 -7.45 12.25 -2.03
CA VAL A 55 -6.28 12.89 -1.40
C VAL A 55 -5.00 12.53 -2.16
N GLY A 56 -4.12 13.51 -2.39
CA GLY A 56 -2.87 13.27 -3.12
C GLY A 56 -3.11 12.61 -4.49
N PRO A 57 -2.46 11.46 -4.80
CA PRO A 57 -2.69 10.75 -6.05
C PRO A 57 -3.97 9.91 -6.08
N HIS A 58 -4.63 9.72 -4.93
CA HIS A 58 -5.75 8.77 -4.77
C HIS A 58 -7.07 9.44 -5.14
N VAL A 59 -7.74 8.94 -6.18
CA VAL A 59 -8.98 9.50 -6.76
C VAL A 59 -10.26 9.10 -6.01
N ALA A 60 -10.17 8.27 -4.98
CA ALA A 60 -11.31 7.74 -4.25
C ALA A 60 -10.99 7.66 -2.75
N PRO A 61 -12.02 7.58 -1.88
CA PRO A 61 -11.83 7.38 -0.46
C PRO A 61 -11.00 6.12 -0.17
N MET A 62 -10.07 6.23 0.78
CA MET A 62 -9.14 5.15 1.11
C MET A 62 -8.63 5.25 2.55
N TYR A 63 -7.93 4.20 3.00
CA TYR A 63 -6.95 4.33 4.07
C TYR A 63 -5.66 3.63 3.68
N GLN A 64 -4.57 4.04 4.32
CA GLN A 64 -3.23 3.48 4.11
C GLN A 64 -2.88 2.44 5.19
N ILE A 65 -2.16 1.40 4.78
CA ILE A 65 -1.41 0.48 5.63
C ILE A 65 0.06 0.64 5.26
N ALA A 66 0.89 1.15 6.16
CA ALA A 66 2.33 1.21 5.98
C ALA A 66 3.01 0.08 6.74
N PHE A 67 3.96 -0.60 6.09
CA PHE A 67 4.59 -1.78 6.65
C PHE A 67 6.03 -1.99 6.16
N GLU A 68 6.82 -2.63 7.02
CA GLU A 68 8.21 -2.98 6.77
C GLU A 68 8.36 -4.04 5.67
N THR A 69 9.50 -4.03 4.99
CA THR A 69 9.77 -4.96 3.87
C THR A 69 9.65 -6.44 4.26
N GLY A 70 10.00 -6.78 5.50
CA GLY A 70 9.90 -8.15 6.04
C GLY A 70 8.46 -8.67 6.17
N LEU A 71 7.45 -7.80 6.20
CA LEU A 71 6.03 -8.21 6.27
C LEU A 71 5.41 -8.49 4.90
N PHE A 72 6.10 -8.17 3.80
CA PHE A 72 5.52 -8.29 2.45
C PHE A 72 5.03 -9.71 2.17
N ALA A 73 5.84 -10.72 2.48
CA ALA A 73 5.56 -12.12 2.17
C ALA A 73 4.43 -12.74 3.02
N SER A 74 3.97 -12.07 4.07
CA SER A 74 2.84 -12.52 4.90
C SER A 74 1.60 -11.66 4.69
N LEU A 75 1.73 -10.32 4.76
CA LEU A 75 0.61 -9.39 4.63
C LEU A 75 0.00 -9.42 3.22
N VAL A 76 0.82 -9.35 2.16
CA VAL A 76 0.29 -9.24 0.79
C VAL A 76 -0.46 -10.51 0.36
N PRO A 77 0.07 -11.74 0.58
CA PRO A 77 -0.72 -12.96 0.35
C PRO A 77 -1.98 -13.03 1.19
N TRP A 78 -1.94 -12.58 2.45
CA TRP A 78 -3.14 -12.53 3.27
C TRP A 78 -4.20 -11.59 2.70
N LEU A 79 -3.80 -10.40 2.22
CA LEU A 79 -4.70 -9.48 1.53
C LEU A 79 -5.26 -10.09 0.23
N LEU A 80 -4.46 -10.83 -0.55
CA LEU A 80 -4.94 -11.51 -1.77
C LEU A 80 -6.13 -12.44 -1.47
N LEU A 81 -6.10 -13.13 -0.34
CA LEU A 81 -7.18 -14.06 0.06
C LEU A 81 -8.35 -13.35 0.75
N ASN A 82 -8.09 -12.24 1.44
CA ASN A 82 -9.05 -11.64 2.38
C ASN A 82 -9.56 -10.25 1.97
N HIS A 83 -9.22 -9.73 0.77
CA HIS A 83 -9.61 -8.37 0.37
C HIS A 83 -11.12 -8.16 0.20
N ALA A 84 -11.95 -9.21 0.20
CA ALA A 84 -13.42 -9.13 0.16
C ALA A 84 -13.96 -8.26 -1.01
N GLY A 85 -13.32 -8.34 -2.17
CA GLY A 85 -13.70 -7.56 -3.36
C GLY A 85 -13.23 -6.10 -3.36
N LEU A 86 -12.53 -5.64 -2.32
CA LEU A 86 -11.93 -4.30 -2.28
C LEU A 86 -10.79 -4.17 -3.29
N SER A 87 -10.60 -2.94 -3.77
CA SER A 87 -9.45 -2.56 -4.59
C SER A 87 -8.32 -2.11 -3.68
N ILE A 88 -7.11 -2.65 -3.87
CA ILE A 88 -5.94 -2.32 -3.04
C ILE A 88 -4.74 -2.06 -3.95
N LEU A 89 -4.16 -0.86 -3.88
CA LEU A 89 -2.85 -0.57 -4.47
C LEU A 89 -1.78 -0.92 -3.45
N VAL A 90 -0.84 -1.79 -3.80
CA VAL A 90 0.37 -2.03 -3.01
C VAL A 90 1.56 -1.50 -3.80
N HIS A 91 2.37 -0.63 -3.22
CA HIS A 91 3.56 -0.11 -3.88
C HIS A 91 4.77 -0.07 -2.93
N PRO A 92 6.00 -0.24 -3.46
CA PRO A 92 7.21 0.01 -2.70
C PRO A 92 7.34 1.51 -2.41
N ASN A 93 8.16 1.85 -1.43
CA ASN A 93 8.61 3.21 -1.21
C ASN A 93 10.11 3.27 -1.50
N THR A 94 10.47 3.88 -2.62
CA THR A 94 11.83 4.23 -3.00
C THR A 94 11.96 5.75 -3.02
N ARG A 95 13.03 6.30 -3.61
CA ARG A 95 13.18 7.76 -3.79
C ARG A 95 12.41 8.29 -5.00
N ALA A 96 11.63 7.46 -5.70
CA ALA A 96 10.92 7.84 -6.92
C ALA A 96 9.39 7.68 -6.78
N PRO A 97 8.70 8.50 -5.94
CA PRO A 97 7.30 8.25 -5.57
C PRO A 97 6.34 8.13 -6.76
N ARG A 98 6.48 8.98 -7.79
CA ARG A 98 5.68 8.85 -9.02
C ARG A 98 5.82 7.49 -9.69
N ARG A 99 7.06 6.99 -9.81
CA ARG A 99 7.33 5.69 -10.41
C ARG A 99 6.81 4.56 -9.53
N ASP A 100 7.05 4.65 -8.23
CA ASP A 100 6.60 3.68 -7.23
C ASP A 100 5.09 3.42 -7.35
N HIS A 101 4.28 4.48 -7.48
CA HIS A 101 2.83 4.37 -7.58
C HIS A 101 2.33 3.91 -8.96
N LEU A 102 2.98 4.33 -10.04
CA LEU A 102 2.45 4.15 -11.41
C LEU A 102 3.01 2.93 -12.13
N HIS A 103 4.23 2.50 -11.78
CA HIS A 103 4.97 1.49 -12.54
C HIS A 103 5.46 0.33 -11.68
N ASP A 104 5.89 0.60 -10.45
CA ASP A 104 6.47 -0.44 -9.58
C ASP A 104 5.46 -0.98 -8.55
N GLY A 105 4.20 -0.56 -8.64
CA GLY A 105 3.10 -1.04 -7.81
C GLY A 105 2.34 -2.24 -8.39
N LEU A 106 1.60 -2.93 -7.54
CA LEU A 106 0.68 -4.01 -7.89
C LEU A 106 -0.73 -3.69 -7.37
N TRP A 107 -1.73 -4.29 -8.02
CA TRP A 107 -3.14 -4.16 -7.61
C TRP A 107 -3.71 -5.50 -7.17
N ILE A 108 -4.39 -5.50 -6.03
CA ILE A 108 -5.30 -6.56 -5.61
C ILE A 108 -6.72 -6.09 -5.94
N GLY A 109 -7.47 -6.92 -6.64
CA GLY A 109 -8.78 -6.53 -7.18
C GLY A 109 -8.66 -5.61 -8.40
N ARG A 110 -9.64 -4.72 -8.58
CA ARG A 110 -9.74 -3.88 -9.79
C ARG A 110 -8.87 -2.62 -9.67
N PRO A 111 -7.91 -2.37 -10.57
CA PRO A 111 -7.10 -1.15 -10.55
C PRO A 111 -7.93 0.14 -10.59
N ARG A 112 -7.43 1.20 -9.95
CA ARG A 112 -8.00 2.55 -10.01
C ARG A 112 -7.02 3.51 -10.68
N ALA A 113 -7.55 4.54 -11.34
CA ALA A 113 -6.73 5.62 -11.85
C ALA A 113 -6.06 6.38 -10.70
N LEU A 114 -4.87 6.92 -10.94
CA LEU A 114 -4.14 7.78 -10.01
C LEU A 114 -3.83 9.13 -10.68
N LEU A 115 -3.75 10.19 -9.87
CA LEU A 115 -3.39 11.52 -10.33
C LEU A 115 -1.86 11.67 -10.32
N ALA A 116 -1.22 11.31 -11.44
CA ALA A 116 0.23 11.32 -11.58
C ALA A 116 0.86 12.69 -11.28
N ASP A 117 0.20 13.78 -11.67
CA ASP A 117 0.62 15.17 -11.45
C ASP A 117 0.72 15.55 -9.96
N ARG A 118 0.10 14.77 -9.07
CA ARG A 118 0.16 14.96 -7.61
C ARG A 118 1.33 14.25 -6.93
N LEU A 119 2.17 13.55 -7.69
CA LEU A 119 3.35 12.85 -7.17
C LEU A 119 4.64 13.54 -7.62
N PRO A 120 5.61 13.79 -6.73
CA PRO A 120 6.92 14.22 -7.15
C PRO A 120 7.62 13.08 -7.93
N GLU A 121 8.44 13.45 -8.91
CA GLU A 121 9.27 12.47 -9.62
C GLU A 121 10.32 11.85 -8.69
N TRP A 122 10.88 12.67 -7.80
CA TRP A 122 11.93 12.28 -6.85
C TRP A 122 11.72 12.89 -5.47
N SER A 123 12.22 12.20 -4.45
CA SER A 123 12.31 12.68 -3.06
C SER A 123 13.72 12.49 -2.50
N ASP A 124 14.11 13.34 -1.54
CA ASP A 124 15.43 13.25 -0.88
C ASP A 124 15.62 11.94 -0.11
N ALA A 125 14.53 11.45 0.47
CA ALA A 125 14.47 10.18 1.20
C ALA A 125 13.26 9.37 0.73
N ALA A 126 13.39 8.04 0.82
CA ALA A 126 12.26 7.13 0.64
C ALA A 126 11.39 7.13 1.89
N ASP A 127 10.08 6.95 1.72
CA ASP A 127 9.16 6.88 2.84
C ASP A 127 9.41 5.60 3.66
N MET A 128 9.62 5.77 4.97
CA MET A 128 9.72 4.67 5.93
C MET A 128 8.32 4.22 6.38
N ALA A 129 8.19 2.97 6.85
CA ALA A 129 6.90 2.48 7.35
C ALA A 129 6.40 3.28 8.58
N GLY A 130 7.35 3.83 9.34
CA GLY A 130 7.12 4.50 10.60
C GLY A 130 6.75 3.52 11.73
N GLU A 131 6.66 4.03 12.95
CA GLU A 131 6.31 3.19 14.10
C GLU A 131 4.92 2.56 13.92
N PRO A 132 4.81 1.22 14.04
CA PRO A 132 3.52 0.53 14.05
C PRO A 132 2.57 1.11 15.11
N ASN A 133 1.29 1.16 14.78
CA ASN A 133 0.22 1.58 15.70
C ASN A 133 -0.83 0.50 15.91
N THR A 134 -0.49 -0.75 15.55
CA THR A 134 -1.27 -1.96 15.80
C THR A 134 -0.48 -2.90 16.72
N GLN A 135 -1.19 -3.78 17.42
CA GLN A 135 -0.61 -4.81 18.26
C GLN A 135 -1.24 -6.15 17.86
N PRO A 136 -0.50 -7.04 17.17
CA PRO A 136 -1.00 -8.35 16.81
C PRO A 136 -1.47 -9.12 18.05
N GLU A 137 -2.65 -9.72 17.94
CA GLU A 137 -3.25 -10.49 19.01
C GLU A 137 -2.61 -11.89 19.08
N ALA A 138 -2.37 -12.37 20.31
CA ALA A 138 -1.80 -13.69 20.51
C ALA A 138 -2.77 -14.78 20.05
N GLY A 139 -2.27 -15.73 19.25
CA GLY A 139 -3.05 -16.89 18.78
C GLY A 139 -3.94 -16.61 17.57
N VAL A 140 -3.88 -15.43 16.96
CA VAL A 140 -4.55 -15.16 15.68
C VAL A 140 -3.65 -15.61 14.53
N GLU A 141 -4.14 -16.53 13.71
CA GLU A 141 -3.43 -17.06 12.55
C GLU A 141 -3.44 -16.09 11.35
N ILE A 142 -2.35 -16.16 10.57
CA ILE A 142 -2.17 -15.51 9.26
C ILE A 142 -2.43 -16.55 8.18
#